data_AF-A0A2R3IWR0-F1
#
_entry.id   AF-A0A2R3IWR0-F1
#
_cell.length_a   1.000
_cell.length_b   1.000
_cell.length_c   1.000
_cell.angle_alpha   90.00
_cell.angle_beta   90.00
_cell.angle_gamma   90.00
#
_symmetry.space_group_name_H-M   'P 1'
#
loop_
_entity.id
_entity.type
_entity.pdbx_description
1 polymer ?
#
loop_
_entity_poly.entity_id
_entity_poly.type
_entity_poly.pdbx_seq_one_letter_code
_entity_poly.pdbx_strand_id
1 'polypeptide(L)'
;MDMPDGFIPLPPRVEPQAVFRPLLDDLRRTLARPPFERALHSVYLYGSVARGEAIALALNGDYAQVLEDYAARLDASRPAEESRRLQREAAKKLIRSSDVLRGETETAWPETLEHYLALFHARHPEQAPALEYFKAVLDGQAADPAEFAVRLRAFGAWMQDQERTPPPAGRTAPG
;
A
#
# COMPACT_ATOMS: atom_id res chain seq x y z
N MET A 1 12.24 16.70 -29.61
CA MET A 1 13.35 15.77 -29.86
C MET A 1 12.74 14.38 -29.73
N ASP A 2 12.54 13.70 -30.86
CA ASP A 2 12.00 12.33 -30.88
C ASP A 2 12.98 11.41 -30.15
N MET A 3 12.47 10.65 -29.17
CA MET A 3 13.25 9.63 -28.49
C MET A 3 13.25 8.37 -29.38
N PRO A 4 14.42 7.84 -29.77
CA PRO A 4 14.48 6.67 -30.64
C PRO A 4 13.92 5.42 -29.94
N ASP A 5 13.31 4.52 -30.73
CA ASP A 5 12.81 3.22 -30.30
C ASP A 5 13.91 2.43 -29.57
N GLY A 6 13.62 1.97 -28.34
CA GLY A 6 14.54 1.18 -27.51
C GLY A 6 14.99 1.85 -26.21
N PHE A 7 14.59 3.09 -25.94
CA PHE A 7 14.82 3.71 -24.64
C PHE A 7 13.91 3.06 -23.58
N ILE A 8 14.48 2.34 -22.61
CA ILE A 8 13.75 1.99 -21.39
C ILE A 8 13.67 3.28 -20.57
N PRO A 9 12.49 3.90 -20.39
CA PRO A 9 12.36 5.09 -19.57
C PRO A 9 12.87 4.76 -18.17
N LEU A 10 13.76 5.61 -17.65
CA LEU A 10 14.24 5.46 -16.29
C LEU A 10 13.06 5.66 -15.35
N PRO A 11 12.72 4.67 -14.49
CA PRO A 11 11.71 4.89 -13.48
C PRO A 11 12.13 6.08 -12.59
N PRO A 12 11.18 6.83 -12.03
CA PRO A 12 11.47 7.87 -11.07
C PRO A 12 12.45 7.35 -10.01
N ARG A 13 13.46 8.17 -9.67
CA ARG A 13 14.43 7.79 -8.63
C ARG A 13 13.75 7.89 -7.27
N VAL A 14 13.22 6.76 -6.82
CA VAL A 14 12.80 6.57 -5.44
C VAL A 14 14.02 6.10 -4.66
N GLU A 15 14.32 6.75 -3.54
CA GLU A 15 15.33 6.23 -2.62
C GLU A 15 14.82 4.93 -1.99
N PRO A 16 15.53 3.80 -2.15
CA PRO A 16 15.09 2.53 -1.57
C PRO A 16 14.97 2.64 -0.04
N GLN A 17 13.94 1.99 0.51
CA GLN A 17 13.68 1.96 1.95
C GLN A 17 14.94 1.50 2.70
N ALA A 18 15.29 2.19 3.78
CA ALA A 18 16.60 2.07 4.45
C ALA A 18 16.97 0.63 4.85
N VAL A 19 15.99 -0.22 5.16
CA VAL A 19 16.20 -1.64 5.50
C VAL A 19 16.91 -2.43 4.40
N PHE A 20 16.72 -2.05 3.13
CA PHE A 20 17.34 -2.72 1.99
C PHE A 20 18.73 -2.16 1.66
N ARG A 21 19.13 -1.02 2.26
CA ARG A 21 20.41 -0.36 1.96
C ARG A 21 21.62 -1.30 2.14
N PRO A 22 21.75 -2.06 3.24
CA PRO A 22 22.90 -2.96 3.40
C PRO A 22 22.99 -4.02 2.29
N LEU A 23 21.84 -4.57 1.87
CA LEU A 23 21.77 -5.57 0.79
C LEU A 23 22.10 -4.96 -0.57
N LEU A 24 21.57 -3.78 -0.88
CA LEU A 24 21.86 -3.07 -2.13
C LEU A 24 23.33 -2.65 -2.22
N ASP A 25 23.92 -2.24 -1.10
CA ASP A 25 25.35 -1.93 -1.03
C ASP A 25 26.21 -3.17 -1.22
N ASP A 26 25.81 -4.32 -0.67
CA ASP A 26 26.52 -5.57 -0.86
C ASP A 26 26.42 -6.09 -2.30
N LEU A 27 25.24 -6.00 -2.90
CA LEU A 27 25.04 -6.27 -4.32
C LEU A 27 25.95 -5.37 -5.17
N ARG A 28 25.95 -4.07 -4.91
CA ARG A 28 26.82 -3.11 -5.63
C ARG A 28 28.29 -3.48 -5.50
N ARG A 29 28.76 -3.84 -4.30
CA ARG A 29 30.16 -4.28 -4.08
C ARG A 29 30.47 -5.59 -4.81
N THR A 30 29.53 -6.51 -4.87
CA THR A 30 29.69 -7.82 -5.53
C THR A 30 29.79 -7.65 -7.04
N LEU A 31 28.91 -6.83 -7.64
CA LEU A 31 28.90 -6.56 -9.07
C LEU A 31 30.08 -5.70 -9.53
N ALA A 32 30.69 -4.93 -8.62
CA ALA A 32 31.92 -4.18 -8.87
C ALA A 32 33.19 -5.05 -8.87
N ARG A 33 33.08 -6.38 -8.72
CA ARG A 33 34.21 -7.33 -8.72
C ARG A 33 34.18 -8.24 -9.95
N PRO A 34 35.30 -8.94 -10.27
CA PRO A 34 35.32 -9.92 -11.34
C PRO A 34 34.30 -11.05 -11.12
N PRO A 35 33.67 -11.57 -12.20
CA PRO A 35 33.89 -11.22 -13.61
C PRO A 35 33.01 -10.05 -14.10
N PHE A 36 32.20 -9.45 -13.23
CA PHE A 36 31.11 -8.55 -13.63
C PHE A 36 31.55 -7.11 -13.87
N GLU A 37 32.65 -6.68 -13.25
CA GLU A 37 33.12 -5.29 -13.19
C GLU A 37 33.21 -4.56 -14.55
N ARG A 38 33.53 -5.28 -15.65
CA ARG A 38 33.62 -4.71 -17.02
C ARG A 38 32.48 -5.15 -17.92
N ALA A 39 31.70 -6.15 -17.50
CA ALA A 39 30.63 -6.74 -18.30
C ALA A 39 29.27 -6.07 -18.04
N LEU A 40 29.11 -5.38 -16.91
CA LEU A 40 27.88 -4.70 -16.53
C LEU A 40 27.97 -3.20 -16.76
N HIS A 41 27.10 -2.67 -17.62
CA HIS A 41 26.96 -1.23 -17.85
C HIS A 41 26.02 -0.57 -16.85
N SER A 42 24.88 -1.20 -16.56
CA SER A 42 23.91 -0.71 -15.58
C SER A 42 23.07 -1.87 -15.03
N VAL A 43 22.54 -1.67 -13.82
CA VAL A 43 21.58 -2.57 -13.17
C VAL A 43 20.41 -1.74 -12.68
N TYR A 44 19.21 -2.26 -12.89
CA TYR A 44 17.96 -1.60 -12.52
C TYR A 44 17.24 -2.43 -11.46
N LEU A 45 16.73 -1.75 -10.44
CA LEU A 45 15.87 -2.34 -9.43
C LEU A 45 14.41 -2.17 -9.88
N TYR A 46 13.63 -3.24 -9.77
CA TYR A 46 12.21 -3.24 -10.14
C TYR A 46 11.35 -3.78 -8.99
N GLY A 47 10.04 -3.67 -9.15
CA GLY A 47 9.06 -4.17 -8.19
C GLY A 47 8.92 -3.29 -6.94
N SER A 48 8.35 -3.87 -5.89
CA SER A 48 7.97 -3.14 -4.67
C SER A 48 9.14 -2.49 -3.94
N VAL A 49 10.36 -3.02 -4.05
CA VAL A 49 11.56 -2.40 -3.46
C VAL A 49 11.93 -1.12 -4.21
N ALA A 50 11.83 -1.14 -5.55
CA ALA A 50 12.08 0.03 -6.39
C ALA A 50 11.03 1.13 -6.21
N ARG A 51 9.79 0.75 -5.92
CA ARG A 51 8.68 1.69 -5.68
C ARG A 51 8.54 2.13 -4.21
N GLY A 52 9.34 1.59 -3.30
CA GLY A 52 9.23 1.93 -1.87
C GLY A 52 8.01 1.33 -1.16
N GLU A 53 7.39 0.29 -1.72
CA GLU A 53 6.18 -0.37 -1.21
C GLU A 53 6.49 -1.67 -0.45
N ALA A 54 7.72 -2.21 -0.55
CA ALA A 54 8.03 -3.57 -0.13
C ALA A 54 7.74 -3.86 1.35
N ILE A 55 8.05 -2.94 2.26
CA ILE A 55 7.72 -3.12 3.68
C ILE A 55 6.20 -3.09 3.90
N ALA A 56 5.47 -2.15 3.28
CA ALA A 56 4.03 -2.04 3.46
C ALA A 56 3.31 -3.30 2.96
N LEU A 57 3.72 -3.81 1.79
CA LEU A 57 3.23 -5.09 1.24
C LEU A 57 3.61 -6.28 2.12
N ALA A 58 4.81 -6.30 2.72
CA ALA A 58 5.20 -7.38 3.62
C ALA A 58 4.37 -7.39 4.93
N LEU A 59 4.02 -6.21 5.46
CA LEU A 59 3.27 -6.08 6.71
C LEU A 59 1.77 -6.23 6.53
N ASN A 60 1.23 -5.82 5.39
CA ASN A 60 -0.20 -5.71 5.16
C ASN A 60 -0.70 -6.55 3.99
N GLY A 61 0.15 -7.23 3.22
CA GLY A 61 -0.24 -7.93 1.98
C GLY A 61 -1.25 -9.07 2.16
N ASP A 62 -1.47 -9.54 3.40
CA ASP A 62 -2.51 -10.51 3.75
C ASP A 62 -3.90 -9.87 3.96
N TYR A 63 -4.02 -8.54 3.80
CA TYR A 63 -5.22 -7.80 4.21
C TYR A 63 -6.49 -8.37 3.58
N ALA A 64 -6.48 -8.72 2.29
CA ALA A 64 -7.69 -9.12 1.60
C ALA A 64 -8.34 -10.35 2.24
N GLN A 65 -7.53 -11.36 2.58
CA GLN A 65 -8.01 -12.55 3.27
C GLN A 65 -8.49 -12.22 4.69
N VAL A 66 -7.71 -11.43 5.44
CA VAL A 66 -8.05 -11.06 6.82
C VAL A 66 -9.35 -10.26 6.89
N LEU A 67 -9.57 -9.32 5.95
CA LEU A 67 -10.79 -8.52 5.88
C LEU A 67 -12.00 -9.38 5.50
N GLU A 68 -11.86 -10.33 4.58
CA GLU A 68 -12.93 -11.27 4.25
C GLU A 68 -13.28 -12.15 5.45
N ASP A 69 -12.28 -12.66 6.18
CA ASP A 69 -12.51 -13.46 7.40
C ASP A 69 -13.29 -12.66 8.45
N TYR A 70 -12.99 -11.38 8.63
CA TYR A 70 -13.77 -10.51 9.52
C TYR A 70 -15.21 -10.31 9.02
N ALA A 71 -15.39 -10.06 7.72
CA ALA A 71 -16.71 -9.87 7.12
C ALA A 71 -17.58 -11.13 7.28
N ALA A 72 -17.03 -12.31 6.97
CA ALA A 72 -17.73 -13.58 7.14
C ALA A 72 -18.11 -13.87 8.60
N ARG A 73 -17.25 -13.48 9.55
CA ARG A 73 -17.55 -13.61 10.99
C ARG A 73 -18.62 -12.65 11.48
N LEU A 74 -18.76 -11.49 10.85
CA LEU A 74 -19.81 -10.50 11.13
C LEU A 74 -21.15 -10.89 10.50
N ASP A 75 -21.14 -11.58 9.36
CA ASP A 75 -22.35 -12.12 8.73
C ASP A 75 -22.95 -13.26 9.54
N ALA A 76 -22.12 -14.06 10.22
CA ALA A 76 -22.60 -14.99 11.22
C ALA A 76 -23.24 -14.18 12.36
N SER A 77 -24.53 -14.39 12.65
CA SER A 77 -25.22 -13.70 13.75
C SER A 77 -24.46 -13.89 15.07
N ARG A 78 -24.04 -12.78 15.68
CA ARG A 78 -23.21 -12.74 16.90
C ARG A 78 -23.82 -11.82 17.95
N PRO A 79 -23.47 -12.01 19.24
CA PRO A 79 -23.80 -11.04 20.28
C PRO A 79 -23.24 -9.65 19.93
N ALA A 80 -23.99 -8.59 20.27
CA ALA A 80 -23.64 -7.21 19.90
C ALA A 80 -22.24 -6.78 20.38
N GLU A 81 -21.81 -7.22 21.57
CA GLU A 81 -20.47 -6.97 22.11
C GLU A 81 -19.36 -7.55 21.21
N GLU A 82 -19.56 -8.79 20.75
CA GLU A 82 -18.61 -9.48 19.89
C GLU A 82 -18.56 -8.84 18.50
N SER A 83 -19.72 -8.50 17.92
CA SER A 83 -19.78 -7.78 16.65
C SER A 83 -19.05 -6.43 16.72
N ARG A 84 -19.25 -5.65 17.79
CA ARG A 84 -18.54 -4.37 18.00
C ARG A 84 -17.03 -4.57 18.09
N ARG A 85 -16.57 -5.61 18.82
CA ARG A 85 -15.14 -5.93 18.89
C ARG A 85 -14.58 -6.28 17.51
N LEU A 86 -15.27 -7.12 16.75
CA LEU A 86 -14.87 -7.49 15.39
C LEU A 86 -14.83 -6.30 14.44
N GLN A 87 -15.84 -5.42 14.48
CA GLN A 87 -15.84 -4.19 13.69
C GLN A 87 -14.64 -3.29 14.03
N ARG A 88 -14.29 -3.13 15.31
CA ARG A 88 -13.12 -2.33 15.71
C ARG A 88 -11.80 -2.93 15.22
N GLU A 89 -11.61 -4.23 15.33
CA GLU A 89 -10.37 -4.87 14.86
C GLU A 89 -10.27 -4.87 13.32
N ALA A 90 -11.39 -5.12 12.63
CA ALA A 90 -11.46 -5.02 11.18
C ALA A 90 -11.18 -3.60 10.68
N ALA A 91 -11.76 -2.57 11.30
CA ALA A 91 -11.53 -1.17 10.96
C ALA A 91 -10.06 -0.77 11.13
N LYS A 92 -9.43 -1.17 12.25
CA LYS A 92 -7.99 -0.94 12.47
C LYS A 92 -7.13 -1.65 11.43
N LYS A 93 -7.43 -2.92 11.12
CA LYS A 93 -6.70 -3.67 10.09
C LYS A 93 -6.84 -2.99 8.74
N LEU A 94 -8.05 -2.60 8.35
CA LEU A 94 -8.30 -1.90 7.10
C LEU A 94 -7.52 -0.58 7.01
N ILE A 95 -7.62 0.29 8.02
CA ILE A 95 -6.93 1.60 8.02
C ILE A 95 -5.42 1.44 7.94
N ARG A 96 -4.83 0.46 8.64
CA ARG A 96 -3.39 0.20 8.50
C ARG A 96 -3.02 -0.41 7.16
N SER A 97 -3.92 -1.23 6.60
CA SER A 97 -3.67 -1.88 5.31
C SER A 97 -3.77 -0.89 4.15
N SER A 98 -4.43 0.25 4.28
CA SER A 98 -4.45 1.25 3.20
C SER A 98 -3.06 1.75 2.79
N ASP A 99 -2.05 1.58 3.65
CA ASP A 99 -0.63 1.85 3.35
C ASP A 99 -0.05 0.93 2.25
N VAL A 100 -0.72 -0.15 1.83
CA VAL A 100 -0.28 -0.87 0.60
C VAL A 100 -0.46 -0.02 -0.66
N LEU A 101 -1.33 0.99 -0.64
CA LEU A 101 -1.52 1.94 -1.74
C LEU A 101 -0.58 3.17 -1.64
N ARG A 102 0.43 3.07 -0.78
CA ARG A 102 1.40 4.13 -0.51
C ARG A 102 2.11 4.61 -1.77
N GLY A 103 2.40 5.91 -1.77
CA GLY A 103 3.15 6.55 -2.83
C GLY A 103 4.66 6.37 -2.75
N GLU A 104 5.29 6.34 -3.91
CA GLU A 104 6.74 6.31 -4.10
C GLU A 104 7.51 7.43 -3.35
N THR A 105 6.88 8.57 -3.10
CA THR A 105 7.51 9.74 -2.46
C THR A 105 7.33 9.79 -0.93
N GLU A 106 6.55 8.88 -0.35
CA GLU A 106 6.23 8.91 1.08
C GLU A 106 7.30 8.18 1.88
N THR A 107 8.13 8.94 2.60
CA THR A 107 9.24 8.39 3.41
C THR A 107 8.90 8.20 4.88
N ALA A 108 7.87 8.88 5.39
CA ALA A 108 7.48 8.84 6.81
C ALA A 108 6.61 7.62 7.12
N TRP A 109 7.01 6.81 8.10
CA TRP A 109 6.20 5.66 8.53
C TRP A 109 5.03 6.13 9.40
N PRO A 110 3.80 5.65 9.14
CA PRO A 110 2.65 6.10 9.90
C PRO A 110 2.59 5.37 11.25
N GLU A 111 2.57 6.14 12.33
CA GLU A 111 2.54 5.62 13.71
C GLU A 111 1.13 5.55 14.31
N THR A 112 0.20 6.35 13.78
CA THR A 112 -1.18 6.48 14.28
C THR A 112 -2.19 6.26 13.17
N LEU A 113 -3.42 5.86 13.53
CA LEU A 113 -4.51 5.65 12.56
C LEU A 113 -4.87 6.94 11.83
N GLU A 114 -4.78 8.08 12.50
CA GLU A 114 -4.97 9.41 11.95
C GLU A 114 -3.90 9.73 10.90
N HIS A 115 -2.66 9.29 11.11
CA HIS A 115 -1.59 9.46 10.13
C HIS A 115 -1.85 8.60 8.88
N TYR A 116 -2.26 7.34 9.05
CA TYR A 116 -2.68 6.50 7.91
C TYR A 116 -3.83 7.14 7.10
N LEU A 117 -4.84 7.69 7.78
CA LEU A 117 -5.96 8.39 7.14
C LEU A 117 -5.51 9.64 6.36
N ALA A 118 -4.62 10.45 6.94
CA ALA A 118 -4.14 11.67 6.30
C ALA A 118 -3.35 11.38 5.01
N LEU A 119 -2.47 10.37 5.04
CA LEU A 119 -1.72 9.92 3.86
C LEU A 119 -2.66 9.37 2.79
N PHE A 120 -3.62 8.52 3.19
CA PHE A 120 -4.61 7.98 2.28
C PHE A 120 -5.45 9.09 1.62
N HIS A 121 -5.95 10.04 2.40
CA HIS A 121 -6.76 11.16 1.90
C HIS A 121 -5.98 12.03 0.90
N ALA A 122 -4.68 12.26 1.12
CA ALA A 122 -3.86 13.04 0.19
C ALA A 122 -3.76 12.41 -1.20
N ARG A 123 -3.80 11.07 -1.29
CA ARG A 123 -3.70 10.34 -2.58
C ARG A 123 -5.05 9.99 -3.19
N HIS A 124 -6.01 9.61 -2.36
CA HIS A 124 -7.31 9.08 -2.80
C HIS A 124 -8.46 9.90 -2.19
N PRO A 125 -8.55 11.22 -2.48
CA PRO A 125 -9.54 12.10 -1.85
C PRO A 125 -10.98 11.66 -2.13
N GLU A 126 -11.25 11.10 -3.31
CA GLU A 126 -12.56 10.59 -3.69
C GLU A 126 -13.00 9.37 -2.85
N GLN A 127 -12.04 8.55 -2.40
CA GLN A 127 -12.30 7.36 -1.62
C GLN A 127 -12.15 7.59 -0.11
N ALA A 128 -11.60 8.74 0.31
CA ALA A 128 -11.38 9.09 1.72
C ALA A 128 -12.65 8.97 2.60
N PRO A 129 -13.86 9.40 2.16
CA PRO A 129 -15.07 9.25 2.96
C PRO A 129 -15.39 7.80 3.34
N ALA A 130 -15.00 6.84 2.50
CA ALA A 130 -15.20 5.43 2.80
C ALA A 130 -14.27 4.94 3.91
N LEU A 131 -13.05 5.46 4.01
CA LEU A 131 -12.13 5.13 5.11
C LEU A 131 -12.51 5.85 6.42
N GLU A 132 -13.04 7.08 6.31
CA GLU A 132 -13.60 7.85 7.43
C GLU A 132 -14.79 7.17 8.11
N TYR A 133 -15.63 6.44 7.35
CA TYR A 133 -16.67 5.60 7.93
C TYR A 133 -16.12 4.62 8.97
N PHE A 134 -15.01 3.93 8.67
CA PHE A 134 -14.39 2.99 9.60
C PHE A 134 -13.76 3.69 10.81
N LYS A 135 -13.23 4.90 10.61
CA LYS A 135 -12.76 5.73 11.72
C LYS A 135 -13.89 6.14 12.65
N ALA A 136 -15.05 6.52 12.12
CA ALA A 136 -16.22 6.85 12.93
C ALA A 136 -16.69 5.66 13.80
N VAL A 137 -16.61 4.43 13.28
CA VAL A 137 -16.90 3.21 14.06
C VAL A 137 -15.88 3.03 15.20
N LEU A 138 -14.60 3.34 14.99
CA LEU A 138 -13.59 3.33 16.06
C LEU A 138 -13.85 4.40 17.13
N ASP A 139 -14.44 5.52 16.72
CA ASP A 139 -14.80 6.63 17.61
C ASP A 139 -16.13 6.39 18.35
N GLY A 140 -16.76 5.22 18.14
CA GLY A 140 -17.93 4.77 18.90
C GLY A 140 -19.25 4.94 18.17
N GLN A 141 -19.24 5.37 16.91
CA GLN A 141 -20.46 5.38 16.09
C GLN A 141 -20.98 3.96 15.91
N ALA A 142 -22.27 3.76 16.22
CA ALA A 142 -22.92 2.48 16.00
C ALA A 142 -22.99 2.17 14.51
N ALA A 143 -22.67 0.94 14.15
CA ALA A 143 -22.79 0.43 12.79
C ALA A 143 -23.48 -0.94 12.82
N ASP A 144 -24.41 -1.15 11.89
CA ASP A 144 -24.98 -2.46 11.66
C ASP A 144 -23.87 -3.44 11.21
N PRO A 145 -23.76 -4.64 11.79
CA PRO A 145 -22.72 -5.60 11.44
C PRO A 145 -22.75 -6.03 9.97
N ALA A 146 -23.93 -6.19 9.37
CA ALA A 146 -24.05 -6.60 7.98
C ALA A 146 -23.69 -5.46 7.02
N GLU A 147 -24.15 -4.23 7.30
CA GLU A 147 -23.72 -3.06 6.52
C GLU A 147 -22.21 -2.84 6.61
N PHE A 148 -21.63 -2.98 7.80
CA PHE A 148 -20.20 -2.87 8.01
C PHE A 148 -19.44 -3.92 7.17
N ALA A 149 -19.89 -5.17 7.19
CA ALA A 149 -19.27 -6.26 6.43
C ALA A 149 -19.31 -5.99 4.91
N VAL A 150 -20.44 -5.50 4.39
CA VAL A 150 -20.58 -5.11 2.97
C VAL A 150 -19.60 -3.99 2.62
N ARG A 151 -19.51 -2.94 3.43
CA ARG A 151 -18.57 -1.82 3.22
C ARG A 151 -17.12 -2.29 3.30
N LEU A 152 -16.80 -3.18 4.24
CA LEU A 152 -15.46 -3.76 4.43
C LEU A 152 -15.01 -4.50 3.16
N ARG A 153 -15.87 -5.37 2.63
CA ARG A 153 -15.61 -6.10 1.38
C ARG A 153 -15.48 -5.18 0.19
N ALA A 154 -16.39 -4.21 0.04
CA ALA A 154 -16.36 -3.26 -1.07
C ALA A 154 -15.05 -2.45 -1.09
N PHE A 155 -14.60 -1.97 0.08
CA PHE A 155 -13.33 -1.25 0.17
C PHE A 155 -12.13 -2.15 -0.06
N GLY A 156 -12.13 -3.38 0.48
CA GLY A 156 -11.08 -4.37 0.22
C GLY A 156 -10.93 -4.68 -1.27
N ALA A 157 -12.04 -4.92 -1.97
CA ALA A 157 -12.04 -5.16 -3.41
C ALA A 157 -11.55 -3.94 -4.21
N TRP A 158 -11.92 -2.73 -3.79
CA TRP A 158 -11.40 -1.51 -4.40
C TRP A 158 -9.88 -1.38 -4.23
N MET A 159 -9.31 -1.64 -3.04
CA MET A 159 -7.85 -1.62 -2.85
C MET A 159 -7.14 -2.62 -3.77
N GLN A 160 -7.70 -3.82 -3.93
CA GLN A 160 -7.14 -4.83 -4.84
C GLN A 160 -7.15 -4.37 -6.31
N ASP A 161 -8.16 -3.61 -6.72
CA ASP A 161 -8.24 -3.03 -8.07
C ASP A 161 -7.20 -1.92 -8.29
N GLN A 162 -6.94 -1.11 -7.26
CA GLN A 162 -5.88 -0.09 -7.30
C GLN A 162 -4.50 -0.73 -7.45
N GLU A 163 -4.23 -1.85 -6.77
CA GLU A 163 -2.94 -2.57 -6.91
C GLU A 163 -2.73 -3.17 -8.31
N ARG A 164 -3.83 -3.49 -9.02
CA ARG A 164 -3.79 -4.04 -10.39
C ARG A 164 -3.66 -2.96 -11.46
N THR A 165 -4.03 -1.73 -11.13
CA THR A 165 -4.01 -0.60 -12.05
C THR A 165 -2.67 0.14 -11.89
N PRO A 166 -1.75 0.05 -12.86
CA PRO A 166 -0.50 0.80 -12.76
C PRO A 166 -0.80 2.30 -12.69
N PRO A 167 -0.05 3.07 -11.87
CA PRO A 167 -0.20 4.52 -11.86
C PRO A 167 -0.03 5.06 -13.30
N PRO A 168 -0.83 6.06 -13.72
CA PRO A 168 -0.66 6.64 -15.05
C PRO A 168 0.79 7.08 -15.19
N ALA A 169 1.44 6.67 -16.28
CA ALA A 169 2.81 7.05 -16.59
C ALA A 169 2.94 8.57 -16.39
N GLY A 170 3.74 8.97 -15.39
CA GLY A 170 3.81 10.34 -14.94
C GLY A 170 3.99 11.26 -16.13
N ARG A 171 3.13 12.28 -16.26
CA ARG A 171 3.32 13.37 -17.21
C ARG A 171 4.72 13.93 -16.98
N THR A 172 5.62 13.70 -17.93
CA THR A 172 6.88 14.42 -18.04
C THR A 172 6.54 15.89 -18.09
N ALA A 173 6.93 16.64 -17.06
CA ALA A 173 6.94 18.10 -17.14
C ALA A 173 7.92 18.51 -18.27
N PRO A 174 7.52 19.38 -19.21
CA PRO A 174 8.42 19.87 -20.22
C PRO A 174 9.30 20.98 -19.63
N GLY A 175 10.61 20.93 -19.96
CA GLY A 175 11.49 22.11 -20.04
C GLY A 175 12.07 22.60 -18.72
#